data_AF-A0A6G1PG11-F1
#
_entry.id   AF-A0A6G1PG11-F1
#
_cell.length_a   1.000
_cell.length_b   1.000
_cell.length_c   1.000
_cell.angle_alpha   90.00
_cell.angle_beta   90.00
_cell.angle_gamma   90.00
#
_symmetry.space_group_name_H-M   'P 1'
#
loop_
_entity.id
_entity.type
_entity.pdbx_description
1 polymer ?
#
loop_
_entity_poly.entity_id
_entity_poly.type
_entity_poly.pdbx_seq_one_letter_code
_entity_poly.pdbx_strand_id
1 'polypeptide(L)'
;MAALLRGLRAGRALRGLSNAVAAPTATNPQRSLRRGFQCVALRLQGESKSDKPPSSSSTYHEHYKAHTAEQDTAAASQGDSTSDPGAGEASKPNTSYQDQSGEQNEEYETEEQLQARILTAALEFVPLHGWSMEAIAAGAETLGLSSASTGMYYNGAGDLVLHFIAQCNSQLTEILAEQHKQVQLGQAEPKKTADFLRDAIETRLKMYIPYIETWPQGMSILLLPHNIPDSLKHLSTMVDDIWYYAGDRSTDMNWYTKRAALTGIYNTTELVMVQDSSPDFQDTWKFLDNRIQDVVNMATTAKQVQSTGEAVVQGLMGAAITLKNLTGMNQRR
;
A
#
# COMPACT_ATOMS: atom_id res chain seq x y z
N MET A 1 -58.47 -19.89 17.90
CA MET A 1 -58.87 -19.72 19.31
C MET A 1 -58.20 -18.43 19.79
N ALA A 2 -58.92 -17.31 19.74
CA ALA A 2 -59.63 -16.71 20.89
C ALA A 2 -58.61 -16.16 21.92
N ALA A 3 -58.38 -14.84 21.95
CA ALA A 3 -59.14 -13.86 22.76
C ALA A 3 -58.41 -13.62 24.12
N LEU A 4 -58.35 -12.48 24.80
CA LEU A 4 -58.97 -11.14 24.78
C LEU A 4 -58.24 -10.40 25.96
N LEU A 5 -57.61 -9.23 25.77
CA LEU A 5 -58.14 -7.86 25.96
C LEU A 5 -58.18 -7.27 27.40
N ARG A 6 -57.87 -5.96 27.41
CA ARG A 6 -58.23 -4.85 28.35
C ARG A 6 -57.32 -4.66 29.59
N GLY A 7 -56.92 -3.44 29.97
CA GLY A 7 -57.18 -2.12 29.41
C GLY A 7 -57.14 -1.00 30.47
N LEU A 8 -56.84 0.23 30.00
CA LEU A 8 -57.25 1.56 30.51
C LEU A 8 -56.55 2.14 31.78
N ARG A 9 -55.84 3.28 31.66
CA ARG A 9 -56.28 4.71 31.77
C ARG A 9 -56.54 5.13 33.25
N ALA A 10 -56.24 6.33 33.76
CA ALA A 10 -55.80 7.63 33.25
C ALA A 10 -55.50 8.61 34.42
N GLY A 11 -54.94 9.80 34.10
CA GLY A 11 -55.14 11.09 34.78
C GLY A 11 -54.00 11.48 35.74
N ARG A 12 -53.15 12.52 35.55
CA ARG A 12 -53.23 13.93 35.09
C ARG A 12 -53.61 14.94 36.19
N ALA A 13 -52.73 15.95 36.30
CA ALA A 13 -52.87 17.31 36.90
C ALA A 13 -52.55 17.38 38.41
N LEU A 14 -51.82 18.36 38.96
CA LEU A 14 -51.83 19.84 38.86
C LEU A 14 -50.47 20.39 39.39
N ARG A 15 -49.77 21.30 38.69
CA ARG A 15 -49.75 22.79 38.79
C ARG A 15 -49.01 23.43 39.99
N GLY A 16 -48.11 24.36 39.63
CA GLY A 16 -47.77 25.60 40.35
C GLY A 16 -46.34 25.63 40.92
N LEU A 17 -45.54 26.69 40.85
CA LEU A 17 -45.71 28.08 40.39
C LEU A 17 -44.33 28.71 40.12
N SER A 18 -44.36 29.69 39.22
CA SER A 18 -43.39 30.66 38.73
C SER A 18 -42.35 31.26 39.69
N ASN A 19 -41.18 31.62 39.14
CA ASN A 19 -40.73 33.02 39.17
C ASN A 19 -39.82 33.36 37.97
N ALA A 20 -39.91 34.61 37.52
CA ALA A 20 -39.49 35.12 36.21
C ALA A 20 -38.48 36.28 36.33
N VAL A 21 -38.01 36.76 35.15
CA VAL A 21 -37.41 38.10 34.86
C VAL A 21 -35.89 38.19 35.14
N ALA A 22 -34.98 38.68 34.27
CA ALA A 22 -34.99 39.21 32.90
C ALA A 22 -33.55 39.21 32.31
N ALA A 23 -33.46 39.31 30.97
CA ALA A 23 -32.27 39.71 30.23
C ALA A 23 -31.96 41.23 30.40
N PRO A 24 -30.77 41.71 29.99
CA PRO A 24 -30.69 42.25 28.61
C PRO A 24 -29.32 42.16 27.89
N THR A 25 -29.44 42.27 26.57
CA THR A 25 -28.56 42.96 25.58
C THR A 25 -27.21 42.41 25.13
N ALA A 26 -27.12 42.38 23.80
CA ALA A 26 -26.01 42.04 22.93
C ALA A 26 -24.88 43.07 22.91
N THR A 27 -23.66 42.62 22.63
CA THR A 27 -22.69 43.34 21.81
C THR A 27 -21.79 42.37 21.05
N ASN A 28 -21.74 42.58 19.74
CA ASN A 28 -20.85 41.98 18.76
C ASN A 28 -19.65 42.93 18.57
N PRO A 29 -18.44 42.42 18.30
CA PRO A 29 -17.61 43.10 17.32
C PRO A 29 -17.07 42.14 16.27
N GLN A 30 -17.56 42.33 15.04
CA GLN A 30 -16.81 42.02 13.83
C GLN A 30 -15.50 42.80 13.82
N ARG A 31 -14.38 42.10 13.64
CA ARG A 31 -13.16 42.59 12.97
C ARG A 31 -12.47 41.37 12.36
N SER A 32 -12.73 41.03 11.10
CA SER A 32 -12.00 41.52 9.92
C SER A 32 -10.48 41.34 10.02
N LEU A 33 -9.98 40.22 9.51
CA LEU A 33 -8.65 40.14 8.88
C LEU A 33 -8.67 39.02 7.83
N ARG A 34 -9.30 39.34 6.69
CA ARG A 34 -8.90 38.84 5.38
C ARG A 34 -7.61 39.58 4.99
N ARG A 35 -6.50 38.87 4.80
CA ARG A 35 -5.30 39.22 4.01
C ARG A 35 -4.27 38.10 4.24
N GLY A 36 -3.68 37.44 3.26
CA GLY A 36 -3.83 37.54 1.81
C GLY A 36 -3.20 36.31 1.16
N PHE A 37 -3.95 35.69 0.25
CA PHE A 37 -3.37 34.95 -0.86
C PHE A 37 -3.30 35.92 -2.02
N GLN A 38 -2.09 36.32 -2.43
CA GLN A 38 -1.71 36.55 -3.82
C GLN A 38 -0.32 37.21 -3.92
N CYS A 39 0.37 36.80 -4.99
CA CYS A 39 1.43 37.49 -5.72
C CYS A 39 2.88 37.21 -5.30
N VAL A 40 3.52 36.27 -6.00
CA VAL A 40 4.62 36.62 -6.93
C VAL A 40 4.55 35.69 -8.15
N ALA A 41 4.02 36.20 -9.25
CA ALA A 41 4.30 35.70 -10.58
C ALA A 41 4.56 36.89 -11.51
N LEU A 42 5.63 36.76 -12.31
CA LEU A 42 6.02 37.50 -13.51
C LEU A 42 6.84 38.81 -13.38
N ARG A 43 8.11 38.69 -13.76
CA ARG A 43 8.72 39.49 -14.85
C ARG A 43 9.53 38.53 -15.75
N LEU A 44 9.03 38.28 -16.96
CA LEU A 44 9.47 38.86 -18.25
C LEU A 44 10.89 38.42 -18.61
N GLN A 45 11.11 37.41 -19.46
CA GLN A 45 10.81 37.27 -20.90
C GLN A 45 11.81 38.01 -21.81
N GLY A 46 12.41 37.21 -22.70
CA GLY A 46 13.30 37.57 -23.82
C GLY A 46 14.47 36.58 -23.87
N GLU A 47 14.79 35.83 -24.92
CA GLU A 47 14.38 35.72 -26.33
C GLU A 47 14.91 34.34 -26.81
N SER A 48 14.11 33.50 -27.47
CA SER A 48 14.12 33.24 -28.93
C SER A 48 14.98 32.05 -29.43
N LYS A 49 14.28 31.14 -30.13
CA LYS A 49 14.64 30.28 -31.29
C LYS A 49 15.24 28.86 -31.14
N SER A 50 14.50 27.92 -31.78
CA SER A 50 14.89 26.73 -32.60
C SER A 50 15.85 25.68 -31.98
N ASP A 51 15.68 24.36 -32.10
CA ASP A 51 15.20 23.50 -33.18
C ASP A 51 14.73 22.11 -32.68
N LYS A 52 14.18 21.33 -33.62
CA LYS A 52 13.66 19.94 -33.63
C LYS A 52 14.37 18.81 -32.82
N PRO A 53 13.71 17.63 -32.66
CA PRO A 53 14.04 16.58 -31.69
C PRO A 53 14.89 15.42 -32.25
N PRO A 54 15.35 14.50 -31.39
CA PRO A 54 15.45 13.06 -31.72
C PRO A 54 14.78 12.20 -30.62
N SER A 55 13.86 11.28 -30.95
CA SER A 55 14.07 9.88 -31.36
C SER A 55 14.68 8.94 -30.30
N SER A 56 13.81 8.14 -29.67
CA SER A 56 13.91 6.71 -29.31
C SER A 56 15.28 5.99 -29.19
N SER A 57 15.51 5.34 -28.04
CA SER A 57 15.97 3.93 -27.84
C SER A 57 16.20 3.72 -26.33
N SER A 58 15.51 2.83 -25.59
CA SER A 58 15.49 1.35 -25.59
C SER A 58 16.88 0.71 -25.49
N THR A 59 17.28 0.26 -24.30
CA THR A 59 18.12 -0.95 -24.15
C THR A 59 17.94 -1.58 -22.75
N TYR A 60 17.43 -2.81 -22.73
CA TYR A 60 17.58 -3.83 -21.67
C TYR A 60 18.49 -4.94 -22.23
N HIS A 61 19.46 -5.42 -21.45
CA HIS A 61 19.95 -6.81 -21.31
C HIS A 61 21.22 -6.76 -20.40
N GLU A 62 21.27 -7.34 -19.20
CA GLU A 62 21.25 -8.75 -18.73
C GLU A 62 22.63 -9.47 -18.75
N HIS A 63 22.91 -10.16 -17.61
CA HIS A 63 23.87 -11.23 -17.32
C HIS A 63 25.39 -10.94 -17.21
N TYR A 64 26.03 -11.34 -16.08
CA TYR A 64 26.67 -12.67 -15.94
C TYR A 64 27.12 -13.01 -14.49
N LYS A 65 26.91 -14.27 -14.08
CA LYS A 65 27.49 -14.97 -12.91
C LYS A 65 28.84 -15.58 -13.30
N ALA A 66 29.91 -15.40 -12.54
CA ALA A 66 31.16 -16.14 -12.76
C ALA A 66 31.31 -17.28 -11.73
N HIS A 67 31.29 -18.51 -12.24
CA HIS A 67 31.75 -19.72 -11.57
C HIS A 67 33.28 -19.80 -11.64
N THR A 68 33.89 -20.23 -10.55
CA THR A 68 35.30 -20.59 -10.41
C THR A 68 35.58 -21.88 -11.19
N ALA A 69 36.62 -21.88 -12.01
CA ALA A 69 37.12 -23.06 -12.73
C ALA A 69 38.47 -23.49 -12.15
N GLU A 70 38.55 -24.78 -11.84
CA GLU A 70 39.76 -25.53 -11.52
C GLU A 70 40.71 -25.60 -12.73
N GLN A 71 42.02 -25.58 -12.48
CA GLN A 71 43.02 -26.09 -13.42
C GLN A 71 44.19 -26.74 -12.67
N ASP A 72 44.27 -28.06 -12.81
CA ASP A 72 45.44 -28.90 -12.59
C ASP A 72 46.58 -28.55 -13.55
N THR A 73 47.83 -28.60 -13.10
CA THR A 73 48.95 -29.09 -13.93
C THR A 73 50.09 -29.65 -13.06
N ALA A 74 50.64 -30.77 -13.53
CA ALA A 74 51.64 -31.60 -12.87
C ALA A 74 53.08 -31.35 -13.36
N ALA A 75 54.03 -31.67 -12.48
CA ALA A 75 55.38 -32.24 -12.69
C ALA A 75 56.41 -31.52 -13.59
N ALA A 76 57.58 -31.14 -13.02
CA ALA A 76 58.88 -31.82 -13.19
C ALA A 76 60.07 -31.00 -12.62
N SER A 77 61.05 -31.75 -12.13
CA SER A 77 62.27 -31.46 -11.36
C SER A 77 63.46 -30.79 -12.11
N GLN A 78 64.37 -30.09 -11.38
CA GLN A 78 65.82 -30.44 -11.19
C GLN A 78 66.72 -29.30 -10.64
N GLY A 79 67.65 -29.65 -9.73
CA GLY A 79 68.95 -29.00 -9.38
C GLY A 79 68.89 -27.76 -8.47
N ASP A 80 69.73 -27.52 -7.47
CA ASP A 80 71.09 -28.00 -7.13
C ASP A 80 71.39 -27.70 -5.63
N SER A 81 72.44 -28.33 -5.09
CA SER A 81 72.78 -28.46 -3.66
C SER A 81 73.69 -27.34 -3.12
N THR A 82 73.66 -27.06 -1.81
CA THR A 82 74.86 -26.86 -0.95
C THR A 82 74.49 -26.79 0.53
N SER A 83 75.42 -27.29 1.34
CA SER A 83 75.37 -27.76 2.74
C SER A 83 75.80 -26.72 3.79
N ASP A 84 75.25 -26.79 5.03
CA ASP A 84 75.99 -27.11 6.28
C ASP A 84 75.04 -27.23 7.53
N PRO A 85 75.41 -27.97 8.60
CA PRO A 85 74.50 -28.42 9.67
C PRO A 85 74.71 -27.73 11.04
N GLY A 86 73.73 -27.87 11.95
CA GLY A 86 73.90 -27.54 13.37
C GLY A 86 72.69 -27.85 14.26
N ALA A 87 72.80 -28.96 15.03
CA ALA A 87 72.20 -29.30 16.34
C ALA A 87 70.70 -29.02 16.61
N GLY A 88 69.85 -30.04 16.75
CA GLY A 88 69.37 -30.63 18.03
C GLY A 88 68.04 -29.97 18.48
N GLU A 89 66.88 -30.61 18.68
CA GLU A 89 66.54 -31.72 19.58
C GLU A 89 65.02 -32.11 19.41
N ALA A 90 64.67 -33.37 19.71
CA ALA A 90 63.34 -33.96 20.05
C ALA A 90 62.16 -33.98 19.00
N SER A 91 61.77 -35.12 18.39
CA SER A 91 60.81 -36.17 18.87
C SER A 91 59.53 -35.61 19.53
N LYS A 92 58.26 -35.85 19.14
CA LYS A 92 57.54 -36.92 18.40
C LYS A 92 56.12 -36.40 18.00
N PRO A 93 55.33 -37.15 17.18
CA PRO A 93 54.24 -36.61 16.34
C PRO A 93 52.82 -36.74 16.93
N ASN A 94 51.88 -36.10 16.21
CA ASN A 94 50.42 -36.28 16.22
C ASN A 94 49.64 -35.88 17.49
N THR A 95 49.15 -34.65 17.48
CA THR A 95 47.77 -34.38 17.92
C THR A 95 46.96 -34.09 16.67
N SER A 96 46.36 -35.15 16.12
CA SER A 96 45.20 -35.01 15.23
C SER A 96 44.18 -34.20 15.99
N TYR A 97 43.91 -32.97 15.55
CA TYR A 97 42.67 -32.30 15.90
C TYR A 97 41.59 -33.14 15.24
N GLN A 98 41.02 -34.01 16.06
CA GLN A 98 39.84 -34.76 15.73
C GLN A 98 38.76 -33.72 15.52
N ASP A 99 38.50 -33.47 14.25
CA ASP A 99 37.38 -32.72 13.71
C ASP A 99 36.11 -33.31 14.32
N GLN A 100 35.69 -32.74 15.46
CA GLN A 100 34.35 -32.92 15.98
C GLN A 100 33.47 -32.01 15.14
N SER A 101 33.19 -32.48 13.93
CA SER A 101 32.03 -32.11 13.14
C SER A 101 30.77 -32.56 13.89
N GLY A 102 30.48 -31.84 14.99
CA GLY A 102 29.10 -31.58 15.33
C GLY A 102 28.62 -30.57 14.30
N GLU A 103 27.99 -31.05 13.22
CA GLU A 103 27.17 -30.24 12.33
C GLU A 103 25.96 -29.71 13.14
N GLN A 104 26.22 -28.86 14.14
CA GLN A 104 25.25 -27.85 14.50
C GLN A 104 25.32 -26.85 13.38
N ASN A 105 24.37 -26.97 12.45
CA ASN A 105 24.11 -25.94 11.47
C ASN A 105 23.66 -24.72 12.28
N GLU A 106 24.62 -23.91 12.76
CA GLU A 106 24.36 -22.62 13.38
C GLU A 106 23.77 -21.76 12.25
N GLU A 107 22.44 -21.75 12.18
CA GLU A 107 21.72 -20.88 11.25
C GLU A 107 21.93 -19.44 11.73
N TYR A 108 22.97 -18.79 11.22
CA TYR A 108 23.26 -17.40 11.50
C TYR A 108 22.11 -16.55 10.96
N GLU A 109 21.39 -15.87 11.86
CA GLU A 109 20.41 -14.88 11.46
C GLU A 109 21.10 -13.60 10.97
N THR A 110 20.56 -13.01 9.90
CA THR A 110 21.00 -11.69 9.46
C THR A 110 20.44 -10.60 10.38
N GLU A 111 21.09 -9.43 10.41
CA GLU A 111 20.59 -8.29 11.17
C GLU A 111 19.17 -7.89 10.75
N GLU A 112 18.87 -7.95 9.45
CA GLU A 112 17.55 -7.64 8.89
C GLU A 112 16.47 -8.63 9.39
N GLN A 113 16.81 -9.92 9.48
CA GLN A 113 15.91 -10.94 10.01
C GLN A 113 15.63 -10.73 11.49
N LEU A 114 16.67 -10.39 12.27
CA LEU A 114 16.53 -10.04 13.69
C LEU A 114 15.65 -8.79 13.87
N GLN A 115 15.90 -7.74 13.09
CA GLN A 115 15.10 -6.52 13.09
C GLN A 115 13.62 -6.81 12.82
N ALA A 116 13.32 -7.59 11.77
CA ALA A 116 11.97 -7.97 11.42
C ALA A 116 11.28 -8.82 12.51
N ARG A 117 12.01 -9.74 13.15
CA ARG A 117 11.51 -10.55 14.26
C ARG A 117 11.10 -9.70 15.46
N ILE A 118 11.94 -8.74 15.86
CA ILE A 118 11.65 -7.82 16.96
C ILE A 118 10.45 -6.93 16.63
N LEU A 119 10.39 -6.36 15.41
CA LEU A 119 9.24 -5.52 15.00
C LEU A 119 7.94 -6.34 14.96
N THR A 120 8.00 -7.61 14.55
CA THR A 120 6.85 -8.52 14.58
C THR A 120 6.38 -8.77 16.01
N ALA A 121 7.30 -9.04 16.94
CA ALA A 121 6.96 -9.21 18.36
C ALA A 121 6.41 -7.92 18.99
N ALA A 122 6.91 -6.76 18.57
CA ALA A 122 6.48 -5.45 19.05
C ALA A 122 5.00 -5.15 18.74
N LEU A 123 4.44 -5.74 17.67
CA LEU A 123 3.03 -5.53 17.30
C LEU A 123 2.07 -5.93 18.43
N GLU A 124 2.39 -6.97 19.20
CA GLU A 124 1.55 -7.40 20.34
C GLU A 124 1.40 -6.32 21.42
N PHE A 125 2.37 -5.39 21.49
CA PHE A 125 2.42 -4.33 22.49
C PHE A 125 1.89 -2.98 21.98
N VAL A 126 1.60 -2.86 20.68
CA VAL A 126 1.05 -1.63 20.07
C VAL A 126 -0.28 -1.20 20.71
N PRO A 127 -1.23 -2.08 21.05
CA PRO A 127 -2.46 -1.67 21.73
C PRO A 127 -2.21 -1.02 23.10
N LEU A 128 -1.11 -1.38 23.78
CA LEU A 128 -0.77 -0.87 25.12
C LEU A 128 0.12 0.38 25.07
N HIS A 129 1.16 0.37 24.23
CA HIS A 129 2.19 1.40 24.17
C HIS A 129 2.06 2.34 22.96
N GLY A 130 1.11 2.08 22.07
CA GLY A 130 0.96 2.79 20.80
C GLY A 130 2.08 2.43 19.81
N TRP A 131 2.14 3.21 18.73
CA TRP A 131 3.20 3.10 17.72
C TRP A 131 4.44 3.87 18.23
N SER A 132 5.27 3.20 19.04
CA SER A 132 6.30 3.84 19.85
C SER A 132 7.55 2.97 20.04
N MET A 133 8.62 3.57 20.56
CA MET A 133 9.85 2.84 20.89
C MET A 133 9.66 1.90 22.07
N GLU A 134 8.74 2.22 22.97
CA GLU A 134 8.35 1.41 24.12
C GLU A 134 7.73 0.08 23.65
N ALA A 135 6.92 0.09 22.60
CA ALA A 135 6.39 -1.15 22.00
C ALA A 135 7.52 -2.03 21.42
N ILE A 136 8.50 -1.41 20.77
CA ILE A 136 9.67 -2.12 20.22
C ILE A 136 10.54 -2.72 21.34
N ALA A 137 10.77 -1.96 22.41
CA ALA A 137 11.51 -2.43 23.58
C ALA A 137 10.81 -3.62 24.24
N ALA A 138 9.49 -3.54 24.45
CA ALA A 138 8.70 -4.65 24.99
C ALA A 138 8.76 -5.89 24.08
N GLY A 139 8.66 -5.71 22.76
CA GLY A 139 8.85 -6.79 21.78
C GLY A 139 10.24 -7.44 21.88
N ALA A 140 11.31 -6.64 21.97
CA ALA A 140 12.66 -7.15 22.15
C ALA A 140 12.83 -7.95 23.45
N GLU A 141 12.24 -7.47 24.55
CA GLU A 141 12.28 -8.16 25.86
C GLU A 141 11.59 -9.53 25.81
N THR A 142 10.50 -9.69 25.05
CA THR A 142 9.86 -11.02 24.87
C THR A 142 10.74 -12.03 24.14
N LEU A 143 11.65 -11.54 23.29
CA LEU A 143 12.62 -12.37 22.58
C LEU A 143 13.88 -12.64 23.40
N GLY A 144 13.92 -12.21 24.67
CA GLY A 144 15.08 -12.35 25.55
C GLY A 144 16.22 -11.37 25.23
N LEU A 145 15.93 -10.32 24.46
CA LEU A 145 16.90 -9.28 24.11
C LEU A 145 16.82 -8.10 25.08
N SER A 146 17.90 -7.33 25.16
CA SER A 146 17.91 -6.09 25.95
C SER A 146 17.08 -5.00 25.27
N SER A 147 16.45 -4.12 26.04
CA SER A 147 15.83 -2.89 25.52
C SER A 147 16.83 -1.99 24.79
N ALA A 148 18.13 -2.13 25.03
CA ALA A 148 19.18 -1.45 24.25
C ALA A 148 19.16 -1.84 22.76
N SER A 149 18.59 -2.99 22.40
CA SER A 149 18.43 -3.43 21.01
C SER A 149 17.57 -2.48 20.19
N THR A 150 16.72 -1.64 20.79
CA THR A 150 15.95 -0.64 20.02
C THR A 150 16.84 0.38 19.31
N GLY A 151 18.12 0.50 19.68
CA GLY A 151 19.09 1.37 19.01
C GLY A 151 19.38 1.01 17.55
N MET A 152 18.96 -0.17 17.08
CA MET A 152 19.07 -0.57 15.66
C MET A 152 18.04 0.12 14.76
N TYR A 153 16.97 0.72 15.32
CA TYR A 153 15.91 1.36 14.56
C TYR A 153 16.12 2.87 14.49
N TYR A 154 16.70 3.34 13.38
CA TYR A 154 17.01 4.76 13.19
C TYR A 154 15.77 5.64 13.04
N ASN A 155 14.68 5.10 12.50
CA ASN A 155 13.41 5.79 12.31
C ASN A 155 12.39 5.44 13.40
N GLY A 156 12.75 4.48 14.28
CA GLY A 156 12.03 4.15 15.49
C GLY A 156 10.59 3.71 15.22
N ALA A 157 9.62 4.48 15.71
CA ALA A 157 8.20 4.19 15.49
C ALA A 157 7.82 4.12 14.00
N GLY A 158 8.52 4.84 13.12
CA GLY A 158 8.31 4.76 11.68
C GLY A 158 8.62 3.37 11.12
N ASP A 159 9.71 2.73 11.58
CA ASP A 159 10.08 1.38 11.17
C ASP A 159 9.02 0.36 11.59
N LEU A 160 8.44 0.52 12.79
CA LEU A 160 7.36 -0.34 13.27
C LEU A 160 6.09 -0.23 12.42
N VAL A 161 5.66 1.00 12.09
CA VAL A 161 4.44 1.20 11.28
C VAL A 161 4.68 0.72 9.84
N LEU A 162 5.84 1.01 9.25
CA LEU A 162 6.19 0.56 7.90
C LEU A 162 6.28 -0.98 7.82
N HIS A 163 6.87 -1.62 8.84
CA HIS A 163 6.90 -3.08 8.96
C HIS A 163 5.49 -3.68 9.00
N PHE A 164 4.61 -3.09 9.82
CA PHE A 164 3.22 -3.52 9.87
C PHE A 164 2.49 -3.40 8.52
N ILE A 165 2.67 -2.27 7.83
CA ILE A 165 2.11 -2.07 6.48
C ILE A 165 2.65 -3.11 5.49
N ALA A 166 3.96 -3.36 5.51
CA ALA A 166 4.59 -4.36 4.65
C ALA A 166 4.04 -5.77 4.94
N GLN A 167 3.89 -6.13 6.21
CA GLN A 167 3.32 -7.41 6.63
C GLN A 167 1.87 -7.56 6.17
N CYS A 168 1.02 -6.53 6.36
CA CYS A 168 -0.37 -6.55 5.88
C CYS A 168 -0.45 -6.71 4.35
N ASN A 169 0.42 -6.03 3.61
CA ASN A 169 0.45 -6.12 2.16
C ASN A 169 0.91 -7.51 1.69
N SER A 170 1.91 -8.11 2.34
CA SER A 170 2.34 -9.49 2.05
C SER A 170 1.20 -10.48 2.28
N GLN A 171 0.53 -10.37 3.44
CA GLN A 171 -0.62 -11.23 3.77
C GLN A 171 -1.77 -11.06 2.77
N LEU A 172 -2.07 -9.84 2.35
CA LEU A 172 -3.07 -9.59 1.32
C LEU A 172 -2.70 -10.29 0.02
N THR A 173 -1.45 -10.13 -0.43
CA THR A 173 -0.96 -10.74 -1.67
C THR A 173 -1.02 -12.27 -1.62
N GLU A 174 -0.71 -12.89 -0.47
CA GLU A 174 -0.88 -14.33 -0.26
C GLU A 174 -2.35 -14.77 -0.37
N ILE A 175 -3.26 -14.04 0.28
CA ILE A 175 -4.71 -14.32 0.22
C ILE A 175 -5.22 -14.21 -1.23
N LEU A 176 -4.84 -13.14 -1.94
CA LEU A 176 -5.25 -12.93 -3.32
C LEU A 176 -4.65 -13.98 -4.27
N ALA A 177 -3.40 -14.39 -4.06
CA ALA A 177 -2.75 -15.45 -4.81
C ALA A 177 -3.49 -16.79 -4.67
N GLU A 178 -3.86 -17.16 -3.44
CA GLU A 178 -4.58 -18.40 -3.17
C GLU A 178 -6.00 -18.35 -3.77
N GLN A 179 -6.72 -17.23 -3.63
CA GLN A 179 -8.02 -17.04 -4.30
C GLN A 179 -7.89 -17.16 -5.82
N HIS A 180 -6.86 -16.57 -6.42
CA HIS A 180 -6.61 -16.63 -7.85
C HIS A 180 -6.29 -18.06 -8.31
N LYS A 181 -5.52 -18.81 -7.53
CA LYS A 181 -5.21 -20.22 -7.79
C LYS A 181 -6.47 -21.10 -7.74
N GLN A 182 -7.38 -20.87 -6.80
CA GLN A 182 -8.66 -21.60 -6.73
C GLN A 182 -9.53 -21.38 -7.97
N VAL A 183 -9.53 -20.16 -8.52
CA VAL A 183 -10.21 -19.86 -9.79
C VAL A 183 -9.54 -20.60 -10.96
N GLN A 184 -8.21 -20.63 -11.02
CA GLN A 184 -7.47 -21.38 -12.07
C GLN A 184 -7.72 -22.89 -12.01
N LEU A 185 -7.87 -23.45 -10.80
CA LEU A 185 -8.18 -24.87 -10.59
C LEU A 185 -9.66 -25.20 -10.82
N GLY A 186 -10.50 -24.22 -11.17
CA GLY A 186 -11.95 -24.40 -11.37
C GLY A 186 -12.71 -24.70 -10.09
N GLN A 187 -12.13 -24.41 -8.93
CA GLN A 187 -12.75 -24.61 -7.61
C GLN A 187 -13.63 -23.43 -7.18
N ALA A 188 -13.42 -22.26 -7.80
CA ALA A 188 -14.20 -21.04 -7.57
C ALA A 188 -14.47 -20.32 -8.90
N GLU A 189 -15.62 -19.65 -9.00
CA GLU A 189 -15.94 -18.80 -10.14
C GLU A 189 -15.22 -17.45 -10.05
N PRO A 190 -14.78 -16.87 -11.20
CA PRO A 190 -14.18 -15.55 -11.20
C PRO A 190 -15.21 -14.49 -10.77
N LYS A 191 -14.85 -13.72 -9.74
CA LYS A 191 -15.67 -12.59 -9.27
C LYS A 191 -15.69 -11.47 -10.32
N LYS A 192 -16.77 -10.69 -10.34
CA LYS A 192 -16.78 -9.43 -11.08
C LYS A 192 -15.75 -8.49 -10.46
N THR A 193 -15.15 -7.62 -11.27
CA THR A 193 -14.12 -6.68 -10.81
C THR A 193 -14.58 -5.84 -9.62
N ALA A 194 -15.82 -5.35 -9.61
CA ALA A 194 -16.35 -4.57 -8.48
C ALA A 194 -16.37 -5.36 -7.17
N ASP A 195 -16.90 -6.59 -7.20
CA ASP A 195 -16.97 -7.48 -6.04
C ASP A 195 -15.56 -7.88 -5.57
N PHE A 196 -14.65 -8.14 -6.51
CA PHE A 196 -13.26 -8.43 -6.20
C PHE A 196 -12.56 -7.27 -5.47
N LEU A 197 -12.69 -6.04 -5.98
CA LEU A 197 -12.09 -4.85 -5.37
C LEU A 197 -12.64 -4.59 -3.97
N ARG A 198 -13.96 -4.79 -3.79
CA ARG A 198 -14.63 -4.68 -2.50
C ARG A 198 -14.01 -5.64 -1.49
N ASP A 199 -13.95 -6.91 -1.84
CA ASP A 199 -13.48 -7.96 -0.94
C ASP A 199 -11.98 -7.80 -0.63
N ALA A 200 -11.17 -7.37 -1.59
CA ALA A 200 -9.75 -7.11 -1.39
C ALA A 200 -9.51 -5.94 -0.42
N ILE A 201 -10.21 -4.81 -0.60
CA ILE A 201 -10.11 -3.65 0.30
C ILE A 201 -10.63 -4.01 1.69
N GLU A 202 -11.78 -4.69 1.78
CA GLU A 202 -12.33 -5.13 3.06
C GLU A 202 -11.35 -6.04 3.80
N THR A 203 -10.77 -7.04 3.10
CA THR A 203 -9.76 -7.94 3.66
C THR A 203 -8.56 -7.18 4.19
N ARG A 204 -8.05 -6.21 3.42
CA ARG A 204 -6.90 -5.40 3.81
C ARG A 204 -7.18 -4.50 5.01
N LEU A 205 -8.35 -3.88 5.06
CA LEU A 205 -8.75 -2.98 6.15
C LEU A 205 -9.06 -3.74 7.44
N LYS A 206 -9.60 -4.97 7.35
CA LYS A 206 -9.83 -5.83 8.53
C LYS A 206 -8.55 -6.13 9.31
N MET A 207 -7.38 -6.08 8.66
CA MET A 207 -6.08 -6.26 9.33
C MET A 207 -5.78 -5.13 10.35
N TYR A 208 -6.44 -3.98 10.26
CA TYR A 208 -6.31 -2.89 11.22
C TYR A 208 -7.18 -3.04 12.47
N ILE A 209 -8.17 -3.94 12.46
CA ILE A 209 -9.13 -4.07 13.57
C ILE A 209 -8.44 -4.27 14.94
N PRO A 210 -7.39 -5.09 15.08
CA PRO A 210 -6.69 -5.25 16.36
C PRO A 210 -5.99 -3.97 16.86
N TYR A 211 -5.72 -3.02 15.96
CA TYR A 211 -4.94 -1.80 16.20
C TYR A 211 -5.76 -0.53 15.97
N ILE A 212 -7.09 -0.61 15.80
CA ILE A 212 -7.90 0.50 15.31
C ILE A 212 -7.87 1.72 16.24
N GLU A 213 -7.77 1.49 17.55
CA GLU A 213 -7.71 2.56 18.57
C GLU A 213 -6.44 3.40 18.45
N THR A 214 -5.32 2.79 18.09
CA THR A 214 -4.01 3.47 17.93
C THR A 214 -3.69 3.77 16.47
N TRP A 215 -4.48 3.28 15.51
CA TRP A 215 -4.25 3.49 14.08
C TRP A 215 -4.15 4.97 13.65
N PRO A 216 -4.91 5.93 14.21
CA PRO A 216 -4.72 7.35 13.90
C PRO A 216 -3.30 7.86 14.15
N GLN A 217 -2.63 7.35 15.19
CA GLN A 217 -1.24 7.65 15.48
C GLN A 217 -0.34 7.06 14.38
N GLY A 218 -0.54 5.80 13.99
CA GLY A 218 0.19 5.15 12.89
C GLY A 218 0.07 5.93 11.58
N MET A 219 -1.14 6.34 11.22
CA MET A 219 -1.38 7.20 10.04
C MET A 219 -0.59 8.52 10.11
N SER A 220 -0.54 9.16 11.28
CA SER A 220 0.22 10.40 11.44
C SER A 220 1.73 10.22 11.25
N ILE A 221 2.26 9.06 11.67
CA ILE A 221 3.69 8.71 11.52
C ILE A 221 4.02 8.46 10.04
N LEU A 222 3.15 7.78 9.29
CA LEU A 222 3.32 7.55 7.84
C LEU A 222 3.35 8.85 7.03
N LEU A 223 2.65 9.88 7.51
CA LEU A 223 2.60 11.20 6.88
C LEU A 223 3.80 12.11 7.22
N LEU A 224 4.76 11.64 8.03
CA LEU A 224 5.98 12.39 8.29
C LEU A 224 6.86 12.45 7.03
N PRO A 225 7.51 13.58 6.71
CA PRO A 225 8.22 13.78 5.44
C PRO A 225 9.25 12.70 5.08
N HIS A 226 9.91 12.10 6.06
CA HIS A 226 10.88 11.02 5.85
C HIS A 226 10.23 9.65 5.60
N ASN A 227 8.98 9.44 6.06
CA ASN A 227 8.24 8.19 5.87
C ASN A 227 7.37 8.20 4.61
N ILE A 228 7.02 9.38 4.07
CA ILE A 228 6.16 9.51 2.89
C ILE A 228 6.64 8.67 1.69
N PRO A 229 7.94 8.64 1.32
CA PRO A 229 8.39 7.87 0.16
C PRO A 229 8.09 6.37 0.29
N ASP A 230 8.42 5.78 1.44
CA ASP A 230 8.19 4.35 1.68
C ASP A 230 6.70 4.04 1.88
N SER A 231 5.97 4.93 2.55
CA SER A 231 4.51 4.81 2.71
C SER A 231 3.79 4.81 1.36
N LEU A 232 4.16 5.73 0.46
CA LEU A 232 3.61 5.80 -0.89
C LEU A 232 4.02 4.60 -1.74
N LYS A 233 5.26 4.11 -1.59
CA LYS A 233 5.73 2.88 -2.25
C LYS A 233 4.83 1.71 -1.84
N HIS A 234 4.66 1.45 -0.56
CA HIS A 234 3.79 0.39 -0.07
C HIS A 234 2.34 0.53 -0.54
N LEU A 235 1.78 1.74 -0.50
CA LEU A 235 0.43 2.03 -0.99
C LEU A 235 0.29 1.74 -2.49
N SER A 236 1.27 2.18 -3.30
CA SER A 236 1.27 1.96 -4.75
C SER A 236 1.38 0.48 -5.10
N THR A 237 2.28 -0.26 -4.45
CA THR A 237 2.46 -1.70 -4.64
C THR A 237 1.20 -2.47 -4.25
N MET A 238 0.57 -2.15 -3.12
CA MET A 238 -0.68 -2.79 -2.71
C MET A 238 -1.80 -2.56 -3.73
N VAL A 239 -1.95 -1.34 -4.23
CA VAL A 239 -2.94 -1.01 -5.26
C VAL A 239 -2.65 -1.75 -6.58
N ASP A 240 -1.38 -1.87 -6.94
CA ASP A 240 -0.93 -2.64 -8.11
C ASP A 240 -1.28 -4.13 -7.98
N ASP A 241 -0.98 -4.73 -6.82
CA ASP A 241 -1.26 -6.15 -6.54
C ASP A 241 -2.76 -6.44 -6.61
N ILE A 242 -3.59 -5.58 -6.01
CA ILE A 242 -5.06 -5.73 -6.08
C ILE A 242 -5.52 -5.68 -7.55
N TRP A 243 -5.05 -4.73 -8.35
CA TRP A 243 -5.42 -4.66 -9.77
C TRP A 243 -4.88 -5.83 -10.60
N TYR A 244 -3.69 -6.32 -10.27
CA TYR A 244 -3.09 -7.47 -10.93
C TYR A 244 -3.97 -8.73 -10.75
N TYR A 245 -4.36 -9.03 -9.52
CA TYR A 245 -5.24 -10.17 -9.21
C TYR A 245 -6.69 -9.97 -9.66
N ALA A 246 -7.16 -8.72 -9.78
CA ALA A 246 -8.43 -8.39 -10.41
C ALA A 246 -8.44 -8.66 -11.93
N GLY A 247 -7.30 -9.01 -12.52
CA GLY A 247 -7.16 -9.32 -13.94
C GLY A 247 -6.96 -8.09 -14.82
N ASP A 248 -6.57 -6.94 -14.27
CA ASP A 248 -6.30 -5.75 -15.08
C ASP A 248 -5.09 -5.96 -15.99
N ARG A 249 -5.23 -5.55 -17.26
CA ARG A 249 -4.18 -5.58 -18.29
C ARG A 249 -4.04 -4.22 -19.00
N SER A 250 -4.49 -3.16 -18.35
CA SER A 250 -4.43 -1.80 -18.91
C SER A 250 -2.99 -1.30 -18.93
N THR A 251 -2.56 -0.65 -20.00
CA THR A 251 -1.18 -0.09 -20.12
C THR A 251 -1.14 1.42 -20.37
N ASP A 252 -2.30 2.06 -20.58
CA ASP A 252 -2.39 3.45 -21.04
C ASP A 252 -2.95 4.39 -19.94
N MET A 253 -3.60 5.51 -20.30
CA MET A 253 -4.22 6.44 -19.34
C MET A 253 -5.18 5.75 -18.35
N ASN A 254 -5.83 4.68 -18.78
CA ASN A 254 -6.69 3.84 -17.94
C ASN A 254 -5.94 3.23 -16.75
N TRP A 255 -4.65 2.90 -16.89
CA TRP A 255 -3.78 2.39 -15.83
C TRP A 255 -3.66 3.39 -14.68
N TYR A 256 -3.41 4.67 -15.01
CA TYR A 256 -3.27 5.75 -14.04
C TYR A 256 -4.60 6.09 -13.37
N THR A 257 -5.69 6.20 -14.15
CA THR A 257 -7.01 6.51 -13.60
C THR A 257 -7.49 5.43 -12.65
N LYS A 258 -7.29 4.14 -12.97
CA LYS A 258 -7.66 3.01 -12.10
C LYS A 258 -6.92 3.02 -10.77
N ARG A 259 -5.62 3.30 -10.80
CA ARG A 259 -4.80 3.42 -9.58
C ARG A 259 -5.21 4.60 -8.73
N ALA A 260 -5.32 5.78 -9.33
CA ALA A 260 -5.76 6.97 -8.62
C ALA A 260 -7.15 6.76 -7.98
N ALA A 261 -8.08 6.13 -8.70
CA ALA A 261 -9.40 5.81 -8.18
C ALA A 261 -9.33 4.83 -7.00
N LEU A 262 -8.61 3.71 -7.13
CA LEU A 262 -8.51 2.70 -6.07
C LEU A 262 -7.77 3.24 -4.83
N THR A 263 -6.70 4.00 -5.02
CA THR A 263 -6.00 4.71 -3.93
C THR A 263 -6.94 5.67 -3.21
N GLY A 264 -7.76 6.43 -3.95
CA GLY A 264 -8.75 7.32 -3.37
C GLY A 264 -9.82 6.57 -2.56
N ILE A 265 -10.33 5.46 -3.09
CA ILE A 265 -11.30 4.60 -2.38
C ILE A 265 -10.68 4.07 -1.10
N TYR A 266 -9.48 3.50 -1.17
CA TYR A 266 -8.80 2.91 -0.02
C TYR A 266 -8.58 3.94 1.09
N ASN A 267 -7.92 5.06 0.78
CA ASN A 267 -7.58 6.08 1.78
C ASN A 267 -8.84 6.72 2.41
N THR A 268 -9.89 6.98 1.61
CA THR A 268 -11.13 7.55 2.15
C THR A 268 -11.91 6.55 3.00
N THR A 269 -11.88 5.26 2.64
CA THR A 269 -12.51 4.20 3.44
C THR A 269 -11.75 3.97 4.75
N GLU A 270 -10.41 4.00 4.71
CA GLU A 270 -9.56 3.93 5.91
C GLU A 270 -9.89 5.07 6.89
N LEU A 271 -10.03 6.31 6.40
CA LEU A 271 -10.41 7.46 7.22
C LEU A 271 -11.81 7.34 7.84
N VAL A 272 -12.76 6.74 7.10
CA VAL A 272 -14.12 6.46 7.62
C VAL A 272 -14.05 5.38 8.69
N MET A 273 -13.28 4.32 8.46
CA MET A 273 -13.14 3.18 9.38
C MET A 273 -12.63 3.61 10.76
N VAL A 274 -11.66 4.53 10.80
CA VAL A 274 -11.13 5.10 12.04
C VAL A 274 -12.21 5.80 12.90
N GLN A 275 -13.25 6.32 12.28
CA GLN A 275 -14.33 7.06 12.96
C GLN A 275 -15.57 6.18 13.19
N ASP A 276 -15.58 4.95 12.68
CA ASP A 276 -16.73 4.07 12.69
C ASP A 276 -16.84 3.32 14.02
N SER A 277 -17.98 3.48 14.69
CA SER A 277 -18.33 2.76 15.93
C SER A 277 -19.53 1.83 15.73
N SER A 278 -19.94 1.59 14.48
CA SER A 278 -21.02 0.66 14.15
C SER A 278 -20.58 -0.80 14.39
N PRO A 279 -21.53 -1.72 14.66
CA PRO A 279 -21.18 -3.12 14.89
C PRO A 279 -20.49 -3.73 13.66
N ASP A 280 -19.31 -4.32 13.86
CA ASP A 280 -18.49 -4.93 12.78
C ASP A 280 -18.20 -3.98 11.60
N PHE A 281 -18.07 -2.67 11.86
CA PHE A 281 -17.74 -1.66 10.85
C PHE A 281 -18.72 -1.59 9.66
N GLN A 282 -20.00 -1.89 9.89
CA GLN A 282 -21.04 -1.89 8.87
C GLN A 282 -21.14 -0.58 8.07
N ASP A 283 -20.96 0.56 8.72
CA ASP A 283 -21.01 1.87 8.06
C ASP A 283 -19.81 2.07 7.13
N THR A 284 -18.63 1.57 7.51
CA THR A 284 -17.43 1.53 6.65
C THR A 284 -17.65 0.67 5.41
N TRP A 285 -18.19 -0.54 5.57
CA TRP A 285 -18.43 -1.43 4.43
C TRP A 285 -19.49 -0.88 3.47
N LYS A 286 -20.54 -0.26 4.02
CA LYS A 286 -21.53 0.46 3.22
C LYS A 286 -20.91 1.64 2.47
N PHE A 287 -20.00 2.38 3.11
CA PHE A 287 -19.27 3.46 2.44
C PHE A 287 -18.42 2.93 1.28
N LEU A 288 -17.69 1.84 1.51
CA LEU A 288 -16.88 1.15 0.49
C LEU A 288 -17.73 0.73 -0.71
N ASP A 289 -18.88 0.09 -0.47
CA ASP A 289 -19.82 -0.35 -1.51
C ASP A 289 -20.27 0.83 -2.39
N ASN A 290 -20.64 1.95 -1.77
CA ASN A 290 -21.04 3.16 -2.50
C ASN A 290 -19.89 3.70 -3.37
N ARG A 291 -18.66 3.73 -2.84
CA ARG A 291 -17.49 4.25 -3.55
C ARG A 291 -17.08 3.37 -4.74
N ILE A 292 -17.21 2.06 -4.61
CA ILE A 292 -16.97 1.13 -5.72
C ILE A 292 -18.04 1.31 -6.80
N GLN A 293 -19.31 1.45 -6.42
CA GLN A 293 -20.39 1.71 -7.36
C GLN A 293 -20.19 3.02 -8.13
N ASP A 294 -19.72 4.08 -7.47
CA ASP A 294 -19.42 5.36 -8.13
C ASP A 294 -18.38 5.18 -9.26
N VAL A 295 -17.32 4.42 -9.01
CA VAL A 295 -16.28 4.17 -10.04
C VAL A 295 -16.81 3.32 -11.19
N VAL A 296 -17.63 2.31 -10.90
CA VAL A 296 -18.28 1.49 -11.94
C VAL A 296 -19.20 2.36 -12.81
N ASN A 297 -20.01 3.21 -12.18
CA ASN A 297 -20.94 4.11 -12.87
C ASN A 297 -20.21 5.18 -13.70
N MET A 298 -19.09 5.70 -13.20
CA MET A 298 -18.25 6.62 -13.97
C MET A 298 -17.64 5.93 -15.20
N ALA A 299 -17.16 4.69 -15.06
CA ALA A 299 -16.57 3.93 -16.16
C ALA A 299 -17.61 3.60 -17.24
N THR A 300 -18.84 3.23 -16.88
CA THR A 300 -19.92 2.97 -17.84
C THR A 300 -20.36 4.23 -18.56
N THR A 301 -20.50 5.34 -17.84
CA THR A 301 -20.86 6.65 -18.42
C THR A 301 -19.81 7.13 -19.42
N ALA A 302 -18.52 7.01 -19.07
CA ALA A 302 -17.43 7.39 -19.97
C ALA A 302 -17.46 6.58 -21.29
N LYS A 303 -17.66 5.26 -21.20
CA LYS A 303 -17.79 4.39 -22.38
C LYS A 303 -18.99 4.75 -23.24
N GLN A 304 -20.14 5.02 -22.61
CA GLN A 304 -21.37 5.39 -23.32
C GLN A 304 -21.22 6.71 -24.08
N VAL A 305 -20.56 7.71 -23.48
CA VAL A 305 -20.29 9.00 -24.13
C VAL A 305 -19.36 8.82 -25.33
N GLN A 306 -18.30 8.01 -25.19
CA GLN A 306 -17.40 7.72 -26.30
C GLN A 306 -18.11 7.03 -27.46
N SER A 307 -18.87 5.95 -27.18
CA SER A 307 -19.59 5.21 -28.24
C SER A 307 -20.66 6.06 -28.91
N THR A 308 -21.36 6.90 -28.14
CA THR A 308 -22.37 7.82 -28.69
C THR A 308 -21.71 8.89 -29.56
N GLY A 309 -20.56 9.43 -29.14
CA GLY A 309 -19.79 10.38 -29.94
C GLY A 309 -19.32 9.79 -31.28
N GLU A 310 -18.77 8.57 -31.25
CA GLU A 310 -18.36 7.84 -32.45
C GLU A 310 -19.55 7.59 -33.39
N ALA A 311 -20.69 7.15 -32.86
CA ALA A 311 -21.90 6.92 -33.64
C ALA A 311 -22.43 8.21 -34.30
N VAL A 312 -22.40 9.34 -33.58
CA VAL A 312 -22.80 10.65 -34.14
C VAL A 312 -21.87 11.08 -35.26
N VAL A 313 -20.55 10.94 -35.09
CA VAL A 313 -19.57 11.27 -36.12
C VAL A 313 -19.76 10.39 -37.36
N GLN A 314 -19.94 9.08 -37.17
CA GLN A 314 -20.21 8.16 -38.29
C GLN A 314 -21.53 8.50 -39.00
N GLY A 315 -22.58 8.83 -38.27
CA GLY A 315 -23.86 9.27 -38.83
C GLY A 315 -23.71 10.55 -39.67
N LEU A 316 -22.98 11.54 -39.17
CA LEU A 316 -22.71 12.79 -39.91
C LEU A 316 -21.87 12.54 -41.17
N MET A 317 -20.85 11.68 -41.09
CA MET A 317 -20.03 11.33 -42.26
C MET A 317 -20.83 10.55 -43.31
N GLY A 318 -21.70 9.63 -42.89
CA GLY A 318 -22.61 8.91 -43.78
C GLY A 318 -23.61 9.85 -44.49
N ALA A 319 -24.16 10.82 -43.75
CA ALA A 319 -25.02 11.85 -44.32
C ALA A 319 -24.26 12.75 -45.32
N ALA A 320 -23.04 13.16 -44.98
CA ALA A 320 -22.18 13.97 -45.85
C ALA A 320 -21.80 13.23 -47.15
N ILE A 321 -21.48 11.94 -47.08
CA ILE A 321 -21.20 11.10 -48.26
C ILE A 321 -22.46 10.97 -49.12
N THR A 322 -23.63 10.72 -48.52
CA THR A 322 -24.91 10.63 -49.24
C THR A 322 -25.23 11.94 -49.95
N LEU A 323 -25.05 13.08 -49.27
CA LEU A 323 -25.22 14.40 -49.87
C LEU A 323 -24.23 14.64 -51.01
N LYS A 324 -22.94 14.30 -50.83
CA LYS A 324 -21.91 14.42 -51.88
C LYS A 324 -22.24 13.57 -53.12
N ASN A 325 -22.84 12.39 -52.93
CA ASN A 325 -23.26 11.52 -54.03
C ASN A 325 -24.52 12.05 -54.73
N LEU A 326 -25.48 12.59 -53.98
CA LEU A 326 -26.72 13.18 -54.52
C LEU A 326 -26.47 14.51 -55.26
N THR A 327 -25.46 15.29 -54.87
CA THR A 327 -25.14 16.58 -55.52
C THR A 327 -24.28 16.42 -56.79
N GLY A 328 -23.96 15.20 -57.23
CA GLY A 328 -23.33 14.96 -58.52
C GLY A 328 -21.85 15.36 -58.62
N MET A 329 -21.18 15.65 -57.50
CA MET A 329 -19.76 16.06 -57.47
C MET A 329 -18.74 14.98 -57.91
N ASN A 330 -19.20 13.84 -58.43
CA ASN A 330 -18.34 12.73 -58.89
C ASN A 330 -18.35 12.51 -60.42
N GLN A 331 -18.88 13.46 -61.20
CA GLN A 331 -18.67 13.47 -62.65
C GLN A 331 -17.30 14.09 -62.96
N ARG A 332 -16.25 13.25 -62.97
CA ARG A 332 -15.02 13.59 -63.68
C ARG A 332 -15.31 13.65 -65.17
N ARG A 333 -15.08 14.83 -65.74
CA ARG A 333 -14.66 15.01 -67.13
C ARG A 333 -13.20 14.58 -67.26
#